data_AF-A0A662K6G0-F1
#
_entry.id   AF-A0A662K6G0-F1
#
_cell.length_a   1.000
_cell.length_b   1.000
_cell.length_c   1.000
_cell.angle_alpha   90.00
_cell.angle_beta   90.00
_cell.angle_gamma   90.00
#
_symmetry.space_group_name_H-M   'P 1'
#
loop_
_entity.id
_entity.type
_entity.pdbx_description
1 polymer ?
#
loop_
_entity_poly.entity_id
_entity_poly.type
_entity_poly.pdbx_seq_one_letter_code
_entity_poly.pdbx_strand_id
1 'polypeptide(L)'
;MTEAELVRSVFVPDSRIQGADIPVHIIWDEHVETTVQVLFPSKTVFPREVYNVKEDGVSYSNGSLLLSKFEVNGYVGLLLGTKMCDEPEVTCPIEIIIRALDGRSTTIRKNILLFRPEIVIKWPSKISIICKEGHVALENRIIIVNEGPGTAIVSLEADEDSDVIIKRPEEIEEFLERFREALNENLDELKRQFPQYTNTIDEFVSLVAYVIEYQEVFTEEYLSRVDKVLKELYSAFNDDEDFALSFADAMVSAYFSSLPFIALHFRALLEYLNSIIAHRVILSNATSLLVLRPGLNKLRGRLTITDLAHNRYRPVDFLVNIDVDVTDVTTDGRIEIPLYMLFSTSSRRG
;
A
#
# COMPACT_ATOMS: atom_id res chain seq x y z
N MET A 1 30.23 38.73 18.47
CA MET A 1 30.14 37.26 18.35
C MET A 1 28.69 36.90 18.59
N THR A 2 27.94 36.65 17.53
CA THR A 2 26.60 36.07 17.59
C THR A 2 26.72 34.65 18.12
N GLU A 3 25.91 34.26 19.11
CA GLU A 3 25.85 32.89 19.62
C GLU A 3 25.68 31.94 18.42
N ALA A 4 26.67 31.08 18.17
CA ALA A 4 26.52 30.02 17.19
C ALA A 4 25.49 29.04 17.72
N GLU A 5 24.38 28.87 17.00
CA GLU A 5 23.35 27.88 17.31
C GLU A 5 23.99 26.49 17.39
N LEU A 6 23.84 25.83 18.53
CA LEU A 6 24.35 24.47 18.77
C LEU A 6 23.76 23.48 17.75
N VAL A 7 22.50 23.67 17.37
CA VAL A 7 21.74 22.79 16.49
C VAL A 7 21.60 23.45 15.12
N ARG A 8 22.01 22.73 14.07
CA ARG A 8 21.92 23.20 12.68
C ARG A 8 20.59 22.80 12.03
N SER A 9 20.11 21.59 12.29
CA SER A 9 18.79 21.14 11.81
C SER A 9 18.21 20.03 12.68
N VAL A 10 16.87 19.98 12.70
CA VAL A 10 16.13 18.82 13.19
C VAL A 10 14.96 18.58 12.25
N PHE A 11 14.86 17.35 11.77
CA PHE A 11 13.73 16.89 10.98
C PHE A 11 12.95 15.85 11.75
N VAL A 12 11.66 16.14 11.92
CA VAL A 12 10.64 15.23 12.42
C VAL A 12 9.40 15.53 11.57
N PRO A 13 8.82 14.54 10.87
CA PRO A 13 7.56 14.72 10.15
C PRO A 13 6.45 15.21 11.09
N ASP A 14 5.63 16.15 10.62
CA ASP A 14 4.51 16.68 11.41
C ASP A 14 3.35 15.67 11.52
N SER A 15 3.27 14.70 10.62
CA SER A 15 2.24 13.66 10.64
C SER A 15 2.73 12.32 10.07
N ARG A 16 2.08 11.23 10.48
CA ARG A 16 2.36 9.88 10.00
C ARG A 16 1.14 8.96 10.14
N ILE A 17 1.05 7.96 9.26
CA ILE A 17 0.08 6.86 9.42
C ILE A 17 0.45 6.07 10.69
N GLN A 18 -0.56 5.72 11.51
CA GLN A 18 -0.36 4.86 12.68
C GLN A 18 0.24 3.50 12.26
N GLY A 19 1.11 2.91 13.07
CA GLY A 19 1.81 1.66 12.73
C GLY A 19 2.99 1.82 11.76
N ALA A 20 3.13 2.96 11.07
CA ALA A 20 4.28 3.24 10.20
C ALA A 20 5.44 3.87 10.98
N ASP A 21 6.66 3.64 10.49
CA ASP A 21 7.88 4.21 11.08
C ASP A 21 8.05 5.70 10.74
N ILE A 22 8.60 6.47 11.67
CA ILE A 22 8.88 7.90 11.54
C ILE A 22 10.39 8.10 11.42
N PRO A 23 10.90 8.57 10.26
CA PRO A 23 12.29 8.94 10.12
C PRO A 23 12.57 10.27 10.81
N VAL A 24 13.65 10.34 11.57
CA VAL A 24 14.10 11.55 12.28
C VAL A 24 15.60 11.73 12.07
N HIS A 25 16.03 12.98 11.88
CA HIS A 25 17.45 13.32 11.93
C HIS A 25 17.70 14.58 12.75
N ILE A 26 18.88 14.64 13.35
CA ILE A 26 19.35 15.78 14.14
C ILE A 26 20.79 16.09 13.69
N ILE A 27 21.05 17.35 13.37
CA ILE A 27 22.36 17.85 12.95
C ILE A 27 22.78 18.96 13.89
N TRP A 28 24.01 18.90 14.39
CA TRP A 28 24.62 19.91 15.26
C TRP A 28 25.99 20.30 14.73
N ASP A 29 26.64 21.23 15.42
CA ASP A 29 28.01 21.62 15.10
C ASP A 29 29.00 20.47 15.36
N GLU A 30 29.63 19.96 14.30
CA GLU A 30 30.56 18.82 14.34
C GLU A 30 31.81 19.05 15.19
N HIS A 31 32.13 20.31 15.49
CA HIS A 31 33.23 20.68 16.37
C HIS A 31 32.86 20.65 17.86
N VAL A 32 31.60 20.37 18.19
CA VAL A 32 31.08 20.38 19.56
C VAL A 32 30.73 18.96 20.00
N GLU A 33 31.41 18.45 21.02
CA GLU A 33 31.03 17.19 21.65
C GLU A 33 29.66 17.33 22.34
N THR A 34 28.75 16.45 21.96
CA THR A 34 27.32 16.59 22.24
C THR A 34 26.75 15.28 22.75
N THR A 35 25.66 15.37 23.51
CA THR A 35 24.76 14.26 23.82
C THR A 35 23.35 14.61 23.36
N VAL A 36 22.60 13.61 22.93
CA VAL A 36 21.23 13.78 22.45
C VAL A 36 20.31 12.92 23.30
N GLN A 37 19.26 13.53 23.84
CA GLN A 37 18.22 12.85 24.58
C GLN A 37 16.87 13.07 23.90
N VAL A 38 16.14 12.00 23.63
CA VAL A 38 14.78 12.05 23.08
C VAL A 38 13.81 11.49 24.10
N LEU A 39 12.76 12.25 24.42
CA LEU A 39 11.71 11.89 25.36
C LEU A 39 10.43 11.52 24.61
N PHE A 40 9.79 10.44 25.05
CA PHE A 40 8.56 9.87 24.48
C PHE A 40 7.45 9.80 25.55
N PRO A 41 6.76 10.92 25.85
CA PRO A 41 5.75 10.97 26.91
C PRO A 41 4.56 10.01 26.73
N SER A 42 4.08 9.80 25.50
CA SER A 42 2.84 9.04 25.24
C SER A 42 3.02 7.52 25.12
N LYS A 43 4.25 6.98 25.11
CA LYS A 43 4.58 5.56 24.82
C LYS A 43 4.00 4.99 23.51
N THR A 44 3.28 5.80 22.72
CA THR A 44 2.74 5.48 21.40
C THR A 44 3.83 5.51 20.34
N VAL A 45 4.79 6.43 20.50
CA VAL A 45 6.03 6.52 19.71
C VAL A 45 7.17 5.95 20.54
N PHE A 46 8.03 5.14 19.93
CA PHE A 46 9.16 4.51 20.61
C PHE A 46 10.35 4.37 19.65
N PRO A 47 11.60 4.31 20.16
CA PRO A 47 12.75 4.12 19.29
C PRO A 47 12.75 2.69 18.72
N ARG A 48 12.91 2.59 17.40
CA ARG A 48 13.02 1.30 16.69
C ARG A 48 14.46 1.06 16.27
N GLU A 49 15.08 2.03 15.61
CA GLU A 49 16.48 1.97 15.17
C GLU A 49 17.20 3.29 15.42
N VAL A 50 18.51 3.20 15.62
CA VAL A 50 19.42 4.33 15.83
C VAL A 50 20.60 4.15 14.90
N TYR A 51 20.99 5.21 14.21
CA TYR A 51 22.10 5.22 13.25
C TYR A 51 23.18 6.20 13.68
N ASN A 52 24.43 5.91 13.31
CA ASN A 52 25.62 6.74 13.61
C ASN A 52 25.94 6.85 15.13
N VAL A 53 25.64 5.80 15.89
CA VAL A 53 25.92 5.71 17.33
C VAL A 53 26.50 4.34 17.63
N LYS A 54 27.57 4.28 18.42
CA LYS A 54 28.11 2.99 18.89
C LYS A 54 27.12 2.32 19.84
N GLU A 55 27.12 0.99 19.88
CA GLU A 55 26.20 0.22 20.73
C GLU A 55 26.25 0.65 22.21
N ASP A 56 27.45 0.90 22.74
CA ASP A 56 27.69 1.35 24.12
C ASP A 56 27.41 2.85 24.35
N GLY A 57 26.93 3.53 23.32
CA GLY A 57 26.49 4.92 23.29
C GLY A 57 24.98 5.10 23.35
N VAL A 58 24.21 4.00 23.25
CA VAL A 58 22.74 4.00 23.26
C VAL A 58 22.20 3.51 24.60
N SER A 59 21.29 4.27 25.21
CA SER A 59 20.58 3.87 26.43
C SER A 59 19.12 4.24 26.34
N TYR A 60 18.21 3.28 26.54
CA TYR A 60 16.77 3.52 26.55
C TYR A 60 16.15 3.06 27.86
N SER A 61 15.56 3.99 28.60
CA SER A 61 14.85 3.67 29.84
C SER A 61 13.72 4.66 30.10
N ASN A 62 12.59 4.17 30.63
CA ASN A 62 11.45 4.99 31.06
C ASN A 62 10.95 6.00 30.01
N GLY A 63 10.93 5.62 28.71
CA GLY A 63 10.49 6.52 27.65
C GLY A 63 11.51 7.63 27.31
N SER A 64 12.77 7.47 27.72
CA SER A 64 13.87 8.36 27.36
C SER A 64 14.96 7.57 26.64
N LEU A 65 15.29 8.00 25.43
CA LEU A 65 16.45 7.54 24.67
C LEU A 65 17.59 8.53 24.88
N LEU A 66 18.71 8.08 25.41
CA LEU A 66 19.95 8.84 25.54
C LEU A 66 20.98 8.29 24.56
N LEU A 67 21.60 9.19 23.80
CA LEU A 67 22.57 8.90 22.76
C LEU A 67 23.85 9.69 23.03
N SER A 68 24.96 8.97 22.94
CA SER A 68 26.32 9.44 23.16
C SER A 68 27.28 8.62 22.29
N LYS A 69 28.56 9.01 22.19
CA LYS A 69 29.58 8.26 21.42
C LYS A 69 29.18 8.01 19.95
N PHE A 70 28.94 9.10 19.23
CA PHE A 70 28.66 9.07 17.79
C PHE A 70 29.86 8.54 17.00
N GLU A 71 29.58 7.79 15.91
CA GLU A 71 30.65 7.32 15.01
C GLU A 71 31.24 8.48 14.21
N VAL A 72 30.37 9.34 13.71
CA VAL A 72 30.68 10.65 13.11
C VAL A 72 30.01 11.74 13.92
N ASN A 73 30.76 12.68 14.50
CA ASN A 73 30.16 13.77 15.27
C ASN A 73 29.37 14.73 14.35
N GLY A 74 28.34 15.38 14.90
CA GLY A 74 27.53 16.37 14.17
C GLY A 74 26.22 15.83 13.58
N TYR A 75 25.95 14.52 13.68
CA TYR A 75 24.76 13.90 13.10
C TYR A 75 24.23 12.72 13.92
N VAL A 76 22.92 12.53 13.96
CA VAL A 76 22.30 11.24 14.34
C VAL A 76 21.02 11.01 13.55
N GLY A 77 20.84 9.77 13.12
CA GLY A 77 19.62 9.29 12.47
C GLY A 77 18.83 8.39 13.41
N LEU A 78 17.50 8.50 13.38
CA LEU A 78 16.59 7.68 14.18
C LEU A 78 15.44 7.19 13.32
N LEU A 79 15.04 5.95 13.54
CA LEU A 79 13.77 5.41 13.07
C LEU A 79 12.89 5.15 14.29
N LEU A 80 11.76 5.84 14.38
CA LEU A 80 10.83 5.68 15.50
C LEU A 80 9.65 4.80 15.06
N GLY A 81 9.35 3.77 15.83
CA GLY A 81 8.14 2.97 15.65
C GLY A 81 6.91 3.67 16.24
N THR A 82 5.74 3.36 15.68
CA THR A 82 4.45 3.85 16.19
C THR A 82 3.50 2.69 16.47
N LYS A 83 2.59 2.87 17.41
CA LYS A 83 1.54 1.89 17.73
C LYS A 83 0.23 2.24 17.02
N MET A 84 -0.59 1.22 16.82
CA MET A 84 -2.01 1.40 16.52
C MET A 84 -2.74 1.81 17.79
N CYS A 85 -3.44 2.93 17.75
CA CYS A 85 -4.27 3.45 18.83
C CYS A 85 -5.74 3.09 18.60
N ASP A 86 -6.57 3.27 19.61
CA ASP A 86 -8.04 3.11 19.46
C ASP A 86 -8.63 4.31 18.69
N GLU A 87 -8.15 5.51 18.96
CA GLU A 87 -8.58 6.71 18.26
C GLU A 87 -7.98 6.79 16.85
N PRO A 88 -8.76 7.25 15.84
CA PRO A 88 -8.27 7.41 14.47
C PRO A 88 -7.21 8.51 14.33
N GLU A 89 -7.14 9.43 15.30
CA GLU A 89 -6.22 10.55 15.31
C GLU A 89 -5.64 10.76 16.72
N VAL A 90 -4.32 10.75 16.85
CA VAL A 90 -3.61 10.92 18.13
C VAL A 90 -2.41 11.84 17.93
N THR A 91 -2.37 12.95 18.68
CA THR A 91 -1.18 13.82 18.71
C THR A 91 -0.18 13.33 19.73
N CYS A 92 1.04 12.98 19.26
CA CYS A 92 2.12 12.48 20.09
C CYS A 92 3.23 13.53 20.22
N PRO A 93 3.44 14.13 21.41
CA PRO A 93 4.58 15.00 21.63
C PRO A 93 5.88 14.19 21.71
N ILE A 94 6.96 14.74 21.19
CA ILE A 94 8.34 14.33 21.47
C ILE A 94 9.16 15.55 21.86
N GLU A 95 10.15 15.34 22.73
CA GLU A 95 11.07 16.38 23.16
C GLU A 95 12.50 15.91 22.92
N ILE A 96 13.25 16.71 22.17
CA ILE A 96 14.64 16.45 21.80
C ILE A 96 15.49 17.46 22.56
N ILE A 97 16.37 16.96 23.42
CA ILE A 97 17.28 17.75 24.24
C ILE A 97 18.70 17.46 23.78
N ILE A 98 19.39 18.49 23.33
CA ILE A 98 20.75 18.40 22.79
C ILE A 98 21.64 19.19 23.73
N ARG A 99 22.64 18.53 24.32
CA ARG A 99 23.54 19.14 25.32
C ARG A 99 24.99 19.05 24.86
N ALA A 100 25.65 20.18 24.77
CA ALA A 100 27.08 20.28 24.58
C ALA A 100 27.81 20.12 25.93
N LEU A 101 29.06 19.63 25.88
CA LEU A 101 29.89 19.53 27.08
C LEU A 101 30.25 20.89 27.71
N ASP A 102 30.21 21.97 26.92
CA ASP A 102 30.43 23.34 27.40
C ASP A 102 29.25 23.93 28.20
N GLY A 103 28.19 23.13 28.40
CA GLY A 103 27.00 23.51 29.16
C GLY A 103 25.88 24.12 28.33
N ARG A 104 26.09 24.39 27.03
CA ARG A 104 25.01 24.81 26.13
C ARG A 104 24.00 23.67 25.97
N SER A 105 22.71 24.02 25.99
CA SER A 105 21.62 23.06 25.79
C SER A 105 20.54 23.68 24.91
N THR A 106 20.00 22.88 24.01
CA THR A 106 18.87 23.24 23.16
C THR A 106 17.77 22.20 23.33
N THR A 107 16.55 22.66 23.55
CA THR A 107 15.37 21.80 23.69
C THR A 107 14.39 22.10 22.57
N ILE A 108 14.02 21.07 21.82
CA ILE A 108 13.12 21.16 20.67
C ILE A 108 11.91 20.27 20.95
N ARG A 109 10.71 20.85 20.87
CA ARG A 109 9.45 20.12 21.03
C ARG A 109 8.77 19.99 19.69
N LYS A 110 8.32 18.78 19.38
CA LYS A 110 7.59 18.46 18.16
C LYS A 110 6.34 17.68 18.51
N ASN A 111 5.25 17.96 17.82
CA ASN A 111 4.01 17.20 17.91
C ASN A 111 3.84 16.45 16.61
N ILE A 112 3.75 15.13 16.68
CA ILE A 112 3.53 14.28 15.52
C ILE A 112 2.06 13.84 15.55
N LEU A 113 1.32 14.19 14.50
CA LEU A 113 -0.04 13.72 14.30
C LEU A 113 -0.03 12.30 13.74
N LEU A 114 -0.41 11.32 14.56
CA LEU A 114 -0.62 9.95 14.12
C LEU A 114 -2.06 9.75 13.68
N PHE A 115 -2.26 9.23 12.48
CA PHE A 115 -3.58 9.18 11.88
C PHE A 115 -3.85 7.84 11.18
N ARG A 116 -5.11 7.42 11.10
CA ARG A 116 -5.54 6.22 10.38
C ARG A 116 -6.94 6.41 9.78
N PRO A 117 -7.33 5.63 8.75
CA PRO A 117 -8.72 5.60 8.33
C PRO A 117 -9.63 5.04 9.44
N GLU A 118 -10.90 5.43 9.40
CA GLU A 118 -11.96 4.84 10.22
C GLU A 118 -13.16 4.60 9.32
N ILE A 119 -13.40 3.33 8.98
CA ILE A 119 -14.36 2.97 7.95
C ILE A 119 -15.68 2.51 8.58
N VAL A 120 -16.75 3.21 8.21
CA VAL A 120 -18.13 2.87 8.54
C VAL A 120 -18.82 2.40 7.27
N ILE A 121 -19.37 1.18 7.31
CA ILE A 121 -20.04 0.57 6.17
C ILE A 121 -21.52 0.36 6.52
N LYS A 122 -22.40 0.78 5.61
CA LYS A 122 -23.84 0.53 5.69
C LYS A 122 -24.28 -0.09 4.38
N TRP A 123 -24.90 -1.26 4.43
CA TRP A 123 -25.45 -1.90 3.24
C TRP A 123 -26.96 -2.08 3.37
N PRO A 124 -27.71 -1.96 2.26
CA PRO A 124 -29.13 -2.25 2.25
C PRO A 124 -29.37 -3.76 2.33
N SER A 125 -30.60 -4.17 2.65
CA SER A 125 -31.00 -5.58 2.56
C SER A 125 -31.20 -6.07 1.12
N LYS A 126 -31.43 -5.13 0.19
CA LYS A 126 -31.66 -5.38 -1.23
C LYS A 126 -31.06 -4.26 -2.08
N ILE A 127 -30.38 -4.64 -3.16
CA ILE A 127 -29.94 -3.76 -4.26
C ILE A 127 -30.75 -4.14 -5.50
N SER A 128 -31.25 -3.17 -6.24
CA SER A 128 -31.95 -3.42 -7.51
C SER A 128 -31.08 -2.95 -8.67
N ILE A 129 -30.92 -3.79 -9.67
CA ILE A 129 -30.19 -3.49 -10.91
C ILE A 129 -31.20 -3.53 -12.04
N ILE A 130 -31.32 -2.43 -12.78
CA ILE A 130 -32.25 -2.29 -13.89
C ILE A 130 -31.40 -2.14 -15.17
N CYS A 131 -31.53 -3.11 -16.07
CA CYS A 131 -30.84 -3.15 -17.35
C CYS A 131 -31.84 -2.95 -18.49
N LYS A 132 -31.77 -1.80 -19.18
CA LYS A 132 -32.66 -1.44 -20.31
C LYS A 132 -31.87 -0.79 -21.44
N GLU A 133 -32.04 -1.27 -22.67
CA GLU A 133 -31.47 -0.64 -23.88
C GLU A 133 -29.95 -0.34 -23.78
N GLY A 134 -29.19 -1.23 -23.13
CA GLY A 134 -27.73 -1.06 -22.91
C GLY A 134 -27.35 -0.11 -21.78
N HIS A 135 -28.33 0.45 -21.06
CA HIS A 135 -28.11 1.24 -19.85
C HIS A 135 -28.33 0.40 -18.60
N VAL A 136 -27.43 0.57 -17.62
CA VAL A 136 -27.48 -0.07 -16.31
C VAL A 136 -27.72 1.00 -15.24
N ALA A 137 -28.80 0.87 -14.49
CA ALA A 137 -29.10 1.70 -13.33
C ALA A 137 -29.12 0.85 -12.06
N LEU A 138 -28.61 1.41 -10.96
CA LEU A 138 -28.61 0.75 -9.64
C LEU A 138 -29.38 1.58 -8.62
N GLU A 139 -30.30 0.94 -7.93
CA GLU A 139 -31.04 1.48 -6.78
C GLU A 139 -30.58 0.82 -5.49
N ASN A 140 -30.35 1.65 -4.47
CA ASN A 140 -29.69 1.28 -3.22
C ASN A 140 -28.25 0.80 -3.43
N ARG A 141 -27.35 1.25 -2.58
CA ARG A 141 -25.92 0.96 -2.72
C ARG A 141 -25.31 0.72 -1.36
N ILE A 142 -24.21 -0.01 -1.35
CA ILE A 142 -23.36 -0.11 -0.17
C ILE A 142 -22.70 1.26 0.04
N ILE A 143 -22.95 1.85 1.19
CA ILE A 143 -22.40 3.14 1.57
C ILE A 143 -21.13 2.87 2.37
N ILE A 144 -19.99 3.35 1.86
CA ILE A 144 -18.72 3.35 2.59
C ILE A 144 -18.39 4.79 2.94
N VAL A 145 -18.19 5.05 4.24
CA VAL A 145 -17.78 6.36 4.76
C VAL A 145 -16.47 6.19 5.49
N ASN A 146 -15.50 7.03 5.18
CA ASN A 146 -14.30 7.19 5.98
C ASN A 146 -14.48 8.38 6.92
N GLU A 147 -14.65 8.10 8.21
CA GLU A 147 -14.75 9.09 9.28
C GLU A 147 -13.37 9.51 9.79
N GLY A 148 -12.32 8.77 9.42
CA GLY A 148 -10.95 9.01 9.82
C GLY A 148 -10.15 9.86 8.82
N PRO A 149 -9.05 10.48 9.27
CA PRO A 149 -8.15 11.26 8.43
C PRO A 149 -7.29 10.44 7.44
N GLY A 150 -7.04 9.15 7.70
CA GLY A 150 -6.22 8.32 6.82
C GLY A 150 -6.94 7.91 5.52
N THR A 151 -6.21 7.29 4.59
CA THR A 151 -6.82 6.70 3.38
C THR A 151 -7.01 5.21 3.57
N ALA A 152 -8.21 4.72 3.32
CA ALA A 152 -8.51 3.29 3.33
C ALA A 152 -8.43 2.71 1.94
N ILE A 153 -7.84 1.53 1.82
CA ILE A 153 -7.90 0.67 0.65
C ILE A 153 -8.85 -0.47 1.00
N VAL A 154 -9.96 -0.58 0.27
CA VAL A 154 -11.01 -1.57 0.46
C VAL A 154 -10.94 -2.57 -0.70
N SER A 155 -11.12 -3.85 -0.42
CA SER A 155 -11.34 -4.91 -1.41
C SER A 155 -12.63 -5.63 -1.10
N LEU A 156 -13.37 -6.06 -2.13
CA LEU A 156 -14.53 -6.93 -1.99
C LEU A 156 -14.24 -8.31 -2.57
N GLU A 157 -14.38 -9.34 -1.74
CA GLU A 157 -14.39 -10.73 -2.17
C GLU A 157 -15.77 -11.34 -1.98
N ALA A 158 -16.18 -12.20 -2.92
CA ALA A 158 -17.41 -12.99 -2.80
C ALA A 158 -17.07 -14.37 -2.22
N ASP A 159 -17.89 -14.86 -1.30
CA ASP A 159 -17.76 -16.20 -0.75
C ASP A 159 -18.14 -17.25 -1.82
N GLU A 160 -17.62 -18.48 -1.70
CA GLU A 160 -17.93 -19.58 -2.64
C GLU A 160 -19.43 -19.94 -2.69
N ASP A 161 -20.19 -19.66 -1.63
CA ASP A 161 -21.64 -19.89 -1.55
C ASP A 161 -22.50 -18.70 -2.03
N SER A 162 -21.86 -17.70 -2.65
CA SER A 162 -22.51 -16.57 -3.32
C SER A 162 -23.07 -16.97 -4.69
N ASP A 163 -24.25 -16.46 -5.06
CA ASP A 163 -24.75 -16.56 -6.44
C ASP A 163 -23.95 -15.65 -7.41
N VAL A 164 -23.25 -14.65 -6.85
CA VAL A 164 -22.54 -13.61 -7.57
C VAL A 164 -21.05 -13.94 -7.63
N ILE A 165 -20.49 -13.90 -8.83
CA ILE A 165 -19.06 -14.12 -9.08
C ILE A 165 -18.39 -12.77 -9.34
N ILE A 166 -17.23 -12.54 -8.71
CA ILE A 166 -16.37 -11.39 -8.99
C ILE A 166 -15.20 -11.89 -9.83
N LYS A 167 -15.03 -11.35 -11.04
CA LYS A 167 -13.90 -11.70 -11.94
C LYS A 167 -13.22 -10.45 -12.48
N ARG A 168 -12.01 -10.60 -13.02
CA ARG A 168 -11.35 -9.53 -13.78
C ARG A 168 -12.07 -9.34 -15.14
N PRO A 169 -12.06 -8.12 -15.71
CA PRO A 169 -12.43 -7.91 -17.10
C PRO A 169 -11.57 -8.74 -18.06
N GLU A 170 -12.17 -9.16 -19.17
CA GLU A 170 -11.50 -10.00 -20.17
C GLU A 170 -10.27 -9.30 -20.77
N GLU A 171 -10.32 -7.98 -20.92
CA GLU A 171 -9.23 -7.17 -21.43
C GLU A 171 -8.02 -7.13 -20.48
N ILE A 172 -8.26 -7.22 -19.16
CA ILE A 172 -7.18 -7.34 -18.18
C ILE A 172 -6.59 -8.75 -18.24
N GLU A 173 -7.42 -9.78 -18.37
CA GLU A 173 -6.92 -11.16 -18.54
C GLU A 173 -6.11 -11.30 -19.84
N GLU A 174 -6.59 -10.75 -20.95
CA GLU A 174 -5.87 -10.75 -22.23
C GLU A 174 -4.54 -10.00 -22.12
N PHE A 175 -4.52 -8.85 -21.44
CA PHE A 175 -3.28 -8.13 -21.15
C PHE A 175 -2.27 -9.01 -20.39
N LEU A 176 -2.71 -9.68 -19.31
CA LEU A 176 -1.85 -10.51 -18.48
C LEU A 176 -1.34 -11.75 -19.24
N GLU A 177 -2.19 -12.37 -20.04
CA GLU A 177 -1.82 -13.50 -20.90
C GLU A 177 -0.77 -13.07 -21.93
N ARG A 178 -1.01 -11.98 -22.66
CA ARG A 178 -0.05 -11.45 -23.64
C ARG A 178 1.26 -10.99 -23.02
N PHE A 179 1.20 -10.38 -21.84
CA PHE A 179 2.39 -10.01 -21.09
C PHE A 179 3.20 -11.26 -20.70
N ARG A 180 2.53 -12.31 -20.19
CA ARG A 180 3.18 -13.57 -19.83
C ARG A 180 3.81 -14.26 -21.04
N GLU A 181 3.10 -14.33 -22.17
CA GLU A 181 3.61 -14.87 -23.43
C GLU A 181 4.89 -14.15 -23.87
N ALA A 182 4.82 -12.82 -24.01
CA ALA A 182 5.94 -12.00 -24.46
C ALA A 182 7.13 -12.05 -23.47
N LEU A 183 6.85 -12.07 -22.17
CA LEU A 183 7.88 -12.18 -21.15
C LEU A 183 8.61 -13.52 -21.23
N ASN A 184 7.88 -14.63 -21.38
CA ASN A 184 8.47 -15.95 -21.51
C ASN A 184 9.33 -16.05 -22.77
N GLU A 185 8.85 -15.55 -23.91
CA GLU A 185 9.62 -15.53 -25.15
C GLU A 185 10.93 -14.73 -25.01
N ASN A 186 10.84 -13.51 -24.44
CA ASN A 186 12.01 -12.65 -24.27
C ASN A 186 13.02 -13.26 -23.27
N LEU A 187 12.53 -13.83 -22.17
CA LEU A 187 13.38 -14.45 -21.15
C LEU A 187 13.97 -15.79 -21.61
N ASP A 188 13.30 -16.54 -22.47
CA ASP A 188 13.87 -17.76 -23.06
C ASP A 188 15.00 -17.43 -24.04
N GLU A 189 14.90 -16.33 -24.78
CA GLU A 189 16.02 -15.83 -25.58
C GLU A 189 17.17 -15.34 -24.67
N LEU A 190 16.86 -14.67 -23.57
CA LEU A 190 17.85 -14.23 -22.58
C LEU A 190 18.59 -15.43 -21.95
N LYS A 191 17.91 -16.54 -21.64
CA LYS A 191 18.53 -17.77 -21.14
C LYS A 191 19.55 -18.36 -22.13
N ARG A 192 19.35 -18.19 -23.44
CA ARG A 192 20.30 -18.65 -24.46
C ARG A 192 21.54 -17.77 -24.51
N GLN A 193 21.36 -16.47 -24.33
CA GLN A 193 22.45 -15.48 -24.35
C GLN A 193 23.27 -15.52 -23.06
N PHE A 194 22.62 -15.79 -21.92
CA PHE A 194 23.25 -15.85 -20.59
C PHE A 194 22.91 -17.16 -19.85
N PRO A 195 23.45 -18.32 -20.27
CA PRO A 195 23.13 -19.62 -19.69
C PRO A 195 23.47 -19.76 -18.20
N GLN A 196 24.41 -18.95 -17.69
CA GLN A 196 24.80 -18.93 -16.28
C GLN A 196 23.68 -18.44 -15.35
N TYR A 197 22.70 -17.68 -15.87
CA TYR A 197 21.61 -17.09 -15.08
C TYR A 197 20.26 -17.81 -15.27
N THR A 198 20.22 -18.93 -15.99
CA THR A 198 18.97 -19.64 -16.32
C THR A 198 18.09 -19.93 -15.11
N ASN A 199 18.67 -20.45 -14.02
CA ASN A 199 17.91 -20.78 -12.81
C ASN A 199 17.25 -19.54 -12.19
N THR A 200 17.97 -18.42 -12.12
CA THR A 200 17.44 -17.16 -11.56
C THR A 200 16.32 -16.60 -12.44
N ILE A 201 16.45 -16.71 -13.78
CA ILE A 201 15.41 -16.34 -14.72
C ILE A 201 14.16 -17.24 -14.56
N ASP A 202 14.33 -18.55 -14.44
CA ASP A 202 13.23 -19.50 -14.23
C ASP A 202 12.50 -19.24 -12.90
N GLU A 203 13.23 -18.99 -11.82
CA GLU A 203 12.63 -18.62 -10.53
C GLU A 203 11.83 -17.31 -10.65
N PHE A 204 12.36 -16.30 -11.34
CA PHE A 204 11.66 -15.04 -11.60
C PHE A 204 10.37 -15.23 -12.41
N VAL A 205 10.41 -16.01 -13.50
CA VAL A 205 9.23 -16.35 -14.31
C VAL A 205 8.17 -17.03 -13.44
N SER A 206 8.58 -17.94 -12.56
CA SER A 206 7.65 -18.62 -11.65
C SER A 206 6.94 -17.66 -10.70
N LEU A 207 7.63 -16.63 -10.20
CA LEU A 207 7.05 -15.61 -9.33
C LEU A 207 6.01 -14.78 -10.09
N VAL A 208 6.34 -14.35 -11.30
CA VAL A 208 5.42 -13.57 -12.15
C VAL A 208 4.17 -14.39 -12.49
N ALA A 209 4.35 -15.65 -12.90
CA ALA A 209 3.23 -16.55 -13.20
C ALA A 209 2.30 -16.74 -11.99
N TYR A 210 2.88 -16.92 -10.80
CA TYR A 210 2.11 -17.07 -9.56
C TYR A 210 1.28 -15.81 -9.23
N VAL A 211 1.83 -14.60 -9.45
CA VAL A 211 1.08 -13.34 -9.25
C VAL A 211 -0.04 -13.16 -10.27
N ILE A 212 0.17 -13.58 -11.52
CA ILE A 212 -0.86 -13.50 -12.56
C ILE A 212 -2.03 -14.44 -12.22
N GLU A 213 -1.72 -15.68 -11.82
CA GLU A 213 -2.69 -16.74 -11.55
C GLU A 213 -3.46 -16.52 -10.24
N TYR A 214 -2.81 -15.99 -9.19
CA TYR A 214 -3.41 -15.83 -7.88
C TYR A 214 -3.57 -14.34 -7.52
N GLN A 215 -4.77 -13.91 -7.14
CA GLN A 215 -5.06 -12.49 -6.85
C GLN A 215 -4.50 -12.01 -5.50
N GLU A 216 -4.27 -12.91 -4.54
CA GLU A 216 -3.74 -12.62 -3.20
C GLU A 216 -2.49 -13.45 -2.92
N VAL A 217 -1.32 -12.85 -3.12
CA VAL A 217 -0.05 -13.60 -3.17
C VAL A 217 0.94 -13.17 -2.09
N PHE A 218 0.68 -12.11 -1.33
CA PHE A 218 1.61 -11.53 -0.36
C PHE A 218 1.64 -12.27 0.99
N THR A 219 1.81 -13.59 0.97
CA THR A 219 2.13 -14.39 2.16
C THR A 219 3.60 -14.20 2.55
N GLU A 220 3.97 -14.46 3.82
CA GLU A 220 5.38 -14.39 4.25
C GLU A 220 6.28 -15.31 3.43
N GLU A 221 5.79 -16.51 3.07
CA GLU A 221 6.51 -17.47 2.23
C GLU A 221 6.80 -16.90 0.83
N TYR A 222 5.77 -16.33 0.19
CA TYR A 222 5.95 -15.70 -1.11
C TYR A 222 6.91 -14.51 -1.04
N LEU A 223 6.76 -13.64 -0.04
CA LEU A 223 7.64 -12.47 0.15
C LEU A 223 9.10 -12.91 0.37
N SER A 224 9.33 -13.99 1.11
CA SER A 224 10.67 -14.57 1.28
C SER A 224 11.26 -15.10 -0.03
N ARG A 225 10.43 -15.73 -0.88
CA ARG A 225 10.87 -16.17 -2.22
C ARG A 225 11.20 -14.98 -3.13
N VAL A 226 10.41 -13.92 -3.09
CA VAL A 226 10.69 -12.67 -3.82
C VAL A 226 12.01 -12.07 -3.39
N ASP A 227 12.26 -11.92 -2.08
CA ASP A 227 13.52 -11.36 -1.56
C ASP A 227 14.74 -12.19 -2.01
N LYS A 228 14.63 -13.52 -2.00
CA LYS A 228 15.67 -14.43 -2.52
C LYS A 228 15.97 -14.12 -4.00
N VAL A 229 14.95 -14.16 -4.86
CA VAL A 229 15.14 -13.97 -6.31
C VAL A 229 15.67 -12.57 -6.63
N LEU A 230 15.19 -11.53 -5.93
CA LEU A 230 15.67 -10.17 -6.13
C LEU A 230 17.14 -10.01 -5.73
N LYS A 231 17.59 -10.67 -4.66
CA LYS A 231 19.01 -10.68 -4.27
C LYS A 231 19.89 -11.38 -5.31
N GLU A 232 19.43 -12.50 -5.84
CA GLU A 232 20.13 -13.22 -6.91
C GLU A 232 20.23 -12.39 -8.20
N LEU A 233 19.12 -11.76 -8.62
CA LEU A 233 19.11 -10.83 -9.75
C LEU A 233 20.02 -9.63 -9.51
N TYR A 234 20.00 -9.05 -8.31
CA TYR A 234 20.87 -7.91 -7.97
C TYR A 234 22.36 -8.28 -8.04
N SER A 235 22.74 -9.47 -7.57
CA SER A 235 24.10 -9.97 -7.76
C SER A 235 24.43 -10.11 -9.25
N ALA A 236 23.57 -10.79 -10.01
CA ALA A 236 23.78 -11.01 -11.44
C ALA A 236 23.90 -9.70 -12.23
N PHE A 237 23.11 -8.67 -11.89
CA PHE A 237 23.17 -7.37 -12.54
C PHE A 237 24.44 -6.58 -12.22
N ASN A 238 25.01 -6.75 -11.02
CA ASN A 238 26.30 -6.14 -10.68
C ASN A 238 27.48 -6.88 -11.31
N ASP A 239 27.34 -8.19 -11.49
CA ASP A 239 28.38 -9.04 -12.06
C ASP A 239 28.44 -8.94 -13.59
N ASP A 240 27.30 -8.68 -14.25
CA ASP A 240 27.15 -8.63 -15.71
C ASP A 240 26.17 -7.51 -16.14
N GLU A 241 26.73 -6.38 -16.57
CA GLU A 241 25.96 -5.19 -17.01
C GLU A 241 25.17 -5.46 -18.30
N ASP A 242 25.70 -6.28 -19.21
CA ASP A 242 25.04 -6.64 -20.47
C ASP A 242 23.81 -7.51 -20.20
N PHE A 243 23.90 -8.43 -19.23
CA PHE A 243 22.76 -9.17 -18.72
C PHE A 243 21.71 -8.23 -18.11
N ALA A 244 22.12 -7.27 -17.28
CA ALA A 244 21.21 -6.31 -16.65
C ALA A 244 20.41 -5.50 -17.68
N LEU A 245 21.09 -4.97 -18.71
CA LEU A 245 20.47 -4.21 -19.79
C LEU A 245 19.52 -5.09 -20.61
N SER A 246 19.94 -6.29 -20.97
CA SER A 246 19.14 -7.22 -21.77
C SER A 246 17.90 -7.72 -21.01
N PHE A 247 18.04 -7.94 -19.69
CA PHE A 247 16.91 -8.28 -18.82
C PHE A 247 15.91 -7.11 -18.72
N ALA A 248 16.40 -5.87 -18.55
CA ALA A 248 15.54 -4.69 -18.52
C ALA A 248 14.79 -4.50 -19.84
N ASP A 249 15.47 -4.68 -20.99
CA ASP A 249 14.85 -4.58 -22.31
C ASP A 249 13.79 -5.67 -22.54
N ALA A 250 14.04 -6.91 -22.11
CA ALA A 250 13.08 -8.00 -22.15
C ALA A 250 11.78 -7.66 -21.38
N MET A 251 11.92 -7.09 -20.18
CA MET A 251 10.80 -6.66 -19.33
C MET A 251 10.02 -5.51 -19.97
N VAL A 252 10.73 -4.48 -20.41
CA VAL A 252 10.13 -3.27 -21.01
C VAL A 252 9.42 -3.63 -22.31
N SER A 253 10.02 -4.46 -23.15
CA SER A 253 9.44 -4.93 -24.41
C SER A 253 8.16 -5.74 -24.18
N ALA A 254 8.15 -6.67 -23.23
CA ALA A 254 6.95 -7.45 -22.88
C ALA A 254 5.81 -6.55 -22.34
N TYR A 255 6.15 -5.51 -21.58
CA TYR A 255 5.17 -4.54 -21.11
C TYR A 255 4.60 -3.70 -22.27
N PHE A 256 5.45 -3.13 -23.12
CA PHE A 256 4.99 -2.30 -24.23
C PHE A 256 4.20 -3.08 -25.28
N SER A 257 4.52 -4.35 -25.53
CA SER A 257 3.76 -5.20 -26.46
C SER A 257 2.35 -5.51 -25.95
N SER A 258 2.14 -5.51 -24.64
CA SER A 258 0.86 -5.81 -23.99
C SER A 258 0.01 -4.56 -23.72
N LEU A 259 0.61 -3.36 -23.62
CA LEU A 259 -0.10 -2.11 -23.35
C LEU A 259 -1.35 -1.81 -24.19
N PRO A 260 -1.41 -2.07 -25.51
CA PRO A 260 -2.58 -1.78 -26.33
C PRO A 260 -3.89 -2.40 -25.80
N PHE A 261 -3.79 -3.53 -25.09
CA PHE A 261 -4.94 -4.30 -24.63
C PHE A 261 -5.60 -3.72 -23.37
N ILE A 262 -4.88 -2.92 -22.58
CA ILE A 262 -5.38 -2.38 -21.29
C ILE A 262 -5.60 -0.86 -21.28
N ALA A 263 -5.13 -0.14 -22.31
CA ALA A 263 -5.16 1.33 -22.37
C ALA A 263 -6.58 1.94 -22.23
N LEU A 264 -7.62 1.24 -22.70
CA LEU A 264 -9.01 1.71 -22.60
C LEU A 264 -9.55 1.60 -21.15
N HIS A 265 -9.11 0.57 -20.41
CA HIS A 265 -9.49 0.34 -19.01
C HIS A 265 -8.89 1.36 -18.04
N PHE A 266 -7.68 1.86 -18.33
CA PHE A 266 -7.06 2.92 -17.53
C PHE A 266 -7.90 4.20 -17.46
N ARG A 267 -8.65 4.54 -18.52
CA ARG A 267 -9.53 5.72 -18.49
C ARG A 267 -10.71 5.54 -17.54
N ALA A 268 -11.37 4.38 -17.59
CA ALA A 268 -12.45 4.04 -16.67
C ALA A 268 -11.98 4.00 -15.20
N LEU A 269 -10.78 3.45 -14.97
CA LEU A 269 -10.13 3.46 -13.65
C LEU A 269 -9.80 4.89 -13.19
N LEU A 270 -9.27 5.75 -14.05
CA LEU A 270 -8.94 7.14 -13.70
C LEU A 270 -10.19 7.98 -13.41
N GLU A 271 -11.26 7.82 -14.19
CA GLU A 271 -12.55 8.48 -13.93
C GLU A 271 -13.15 8.02 -12.60
N TYR A 272 -13.02 6.73 -12.28
CA TYR A 272 -13.41 6.18 -10.99
C TYR A 272 -12.57 6.72 -9.83
N LEU A 273 -11.23 6.64 -9.92
CA LEU A 273 -10.33 7.12 -8.87
C LEU A 273 -10.57 8.60 -8.55
N ASN A 274 -10.76 9.43 -9.58
CA ASN A 274 -11.08 10.85 -9.41
C ASN A 274 -12.41 11.08 -8.65
N SER A 275 -13.37 10.16 -8.75
CA SER A 275 -14.63 10.25 -8.00
C SER A 275 -14.52 9.85 -6.51
N ILE A 276 -13.50 9.06 -6.14
CA ILE A 276 -13.34 8.54 -4.76
C ILE A 276 -12.19 9.19 -3.98
N ILE A 277 -11.20 9.79 -4.66
CA ILE A 277 -10.12 10.56 -4.02
C ILE A 277 -10.67 11.63 -3.08
N ALA A 278 -11.86 12.20 -3.36
CA ALA A 278 -12.55 13.16 -2.49
C ALA A 278 -12.91 12.60 -1.10
N HIS A 279 -13.01 11.28 -0.94
CA HIS A 279 -13.48 10.60 0.28
C HIS A 279 -12.42 9.73 0.95
N ARG A 280 -11.17 9.72 0.46
CA ARG A 280 -10.05 8.96 1.03
C ARG A 280 -10.37 7.46 1.22
N VAL A 281 -11.15 6.91 0.30
CA VAL A 281 -11.41 5.47 0.16
C VAL A 281 -10.89 5.07 -1.22
N ILE A 282 -10.26 3.92 -1.35
CA ILE A 282 -9.80 3.39 -2.63
C ILE A 282 -10.32 1.97 -2.71
N LEU A 283 -11.19 1.69 -3.66
CA LEU A 283 -11.59 0.31 -3.92
C LEU A 283 -10.55 -0.32 -4.84
N SER A 284 -9.73 -1.19 -4.27
CA SER A 284 -8.59 -1.82 -4.95
C SER A 284 -8.98 -2.65 -6.16
N ASN A 285 -10.15 -3.31 -6.10
CA ASN A 285 -10.67 -4.17 -7.15
C ASN A 285 -11.88 -3.55 -7.88
N ALA A 286 -11.94 -2.21 -7.94
CA ALA A 286 -13.06 -1.45 -8.52
C ALA A 286 -13.45 -1.84 -9.94
N THR A 287 -12.44 -2.17 -10.77
CA THR A 287 -12.62 -2.56 -12.16
C THR A 287 -13.04 -4.00 -12.34
N SER A 288 -13.08 -4.81 -11.28
CA SER A 288 -13.61 -6.17 -11.35
C SER A 288 -15.07 -6.15 -11.79
N LEU A 289 -15.52 -7.21 -12.45
CA LEU A 289 -16.88 -7.37 -12.92
C LEU A 289 -17.66 -8.28 -11.97
N LEU A 290 -18.88 -7.87 -11.66
CA LEU A 290 -19.89 -8.68 -11.01
C LEU A 290 -20.67 -9.43 -12.07
N VAL A 291 -20.60 -10.75 -12.04
CA VAL A 291 -21.37 -11.62 -12.93
C VAL A 291 -22.64 -12.07 -12.20
N LEU A 292 -23.78 -11.73 -12.77
CA LEU A 292 -25.11 -11.87 -12.17
C LEU A 292 -26.06 -12.60 -13.13
N ARG A 293 -27.05 -13.34 -12.59
CA ARG A 293 -28.18 -13.85 -13.39
C ARG A 293 -29.39 -12.91 -13.28
N PRO A 294 -30.31 -12.88 -14.25
CA PRO A 294 -31.60 -12.23 -14.11
C PRO A 294 -32.36 -12.73 -12.87
N GLY A 295 -33.08 -11.82 -12.21
CA GLY A 295 -33.80 -12.08 -10.97
C GLY A 295 -32.92 -12.00 -9.72
N LEU A 296 -33.26 -12.77 -8.69
CA LEU A 296 -32.65 -12.66 -7.37
C LEU A 296 -31.31 -13.42 -7.29
N ASN A 297 -30.28 -12.70 -6.86
CA ASN A 297 -28.94 -13.19 -6.58
C ASN A 297 -28.60 -12.90 -5.12
N LYS A 298 -28.05 -13.87 -4.42
CA LYS A 298 -27.49 -13.69 -3.08
C LYS A 298 -26.01 -13.35 -3.20
N LEU A 299 -25.63 -12.12 -2.87
CA LEU A 299 -24.22 -11.74 -2.70
C LEU A 299 -23.84 -11.89 -1.22
N ARG A 300 -22.97 -12.86 -0.96
CA ARG A 300 -22.29 -13.01 0.33
C ARG A 300 -20.81 -12.77 0.11
N GLY A 301 -20.19 -12.01 1.00
CA GLY A 301 -18.78 -11.71 0.84
C GLY A 301 -18.18 -10.98 2.01
N ARG A 302 -16.91 -10.61 1.82
CA ARG A 302 -16.07 -9.95 2.80
C ARG A 302 -15.48 -8.68 2.22
N LEU A 303 -15.56 -7.60 3.00
CA LEU A 303 -14.80 -6.39 2.74
C LEU A 303 -13.51 -6.41 3.57
N THR A 304 -12.38 -6.49 2.87
CA THR A 304 -11.05 -6.39 3.47
C THR A 304 -10.60 -4.93 3.42
N ILE A 305 -10.04 -4.42 4.52
CA ILE A 305 -9.68 -3.01 4.67
C ILE A 305 -8.22 -2.91 5.09
N THR A 306 -7.45 -2.12 4.35
CA THR A 306 -6.06 -1.75 4.67
C THR A 306 -5.86 -0.24 4.54
N ASP A 307 -4.69 0.26 4.93
CA ASP A 307 -4.26 1.63 4.63
C ASP A 307 -3.03 1.64 3.72
N LEU A 308 -2.50 2.84 3.43
CA LEU A 308 -1.29 3.00 2.60
C LEU A 308 -0.01 2.44 3.27
N ALA A 309 -0.04 2.11 4.56
CA ALA A 309 1.03 1.41 5.26
C ALA A 309 0.78 -0.11 5.36
N HIS A 310 -0.26 -0.62 4.67
CA HIS A 310 -0.71 -2.01 4.68
C HIS A 310 -1.10 -2.55 6.07
N ASN A 311 -1.46 -1.66 7.00
CA ASN A 311 -2.07 -2.10 8.26
C ASN A 311 -3.41 -2.77 7.95
N ARG A 312 -3.66 -3.94 8.53
CA ARG A 312 -4.93 -4.67 8.35
C ARG A 312 -5.93 -4.27 9.41
N TYR A 313 -7.13 -3.88 8.97
CA TYR A 313 -8.26 -3.58 9.86
C TYR A 313 -9.22 -4.76 9.92
N ARG A 314 -10.15 -4.73 10.88
CA ARG A 314 -11.15 -5.79 11.02
C ARG A 314 -11.99 -5.88 9.74
N PRO A 315 -12.03 -7.05 9.08
CA PRO A 315 -12.85 -7.22 7.89
C PRO A 315 -14.34 -7.16 8.24
N VAL A 316 -15.16 -6.84 7.25
CA VAL A 316 -16.62 -6.75 7.38
C VAL A 316 -17.26 -7.79 6.47
N ASP A 317 -17.81 -8.84 7.06
CA ASP A 317 -18.62 -9.81 6.34
C ASP A 317 -20.04 -9.24 6.13
N PHE A 318 -20.60 -9.41 4.94
CA PHE A 318 -21.94 -8.94 4.63
C PHE A 318 -22.72 -9.91 3.74
N LEU A 319 -24.03 -9.71 3.75
CA LEU A 319 -24.99 -10.46 2.97
C LEU A 319 -26.03 -9.49 2.42
N VAL A 320 -26.17 -9.45 1.10
CA VAL A 320 -27.13 -8.59 0.41
C VAL A 320 -27.80 -9.37 -0.72
N ASN A 321 -29.09 -9.11 -0.94
CA ASN A 321 -29.78 -9.63 -2.11
C ASN A 321 -29.69 -8.62 -3.25
N ILE A 322 -29.35 -9.08 -4.44
CA ILE A 322 -29.28 -8.28 -5.66
C ILE A 322 -30.36 -8.77 -6.60
N ASP A 323 -31.32 -7.91 -6.92
CA ASP A 323 -32.42 -8.22 -7.83
C ASP A 323 -32.18 -7.55 -9.17
N VAL A 324 -32.10 -8.36 -10.22
CA VAL A 324 -31.69 -7.93 -11.55
C VAL A 324 -32.87 -8.00 -12.49
N ASP A 325 -33.40 -6.83 -12.84
CA ASP A 325 -34.47 -6.66 -13.82
C ASP A 325 -33.87 -6.37 -15.20
N VAL A 326 -34.20 -7.22 -16.19
CA VAL A 326 -33.65 -7.17 -17.54
C VAL A 326 -34.81 -7.11 -18.52
N THR A 327 -34.92 -6.01 -19.26
CA THR A 327 -35.96 -5.90 -20.30
C THR A 327 -35.48 -6.40 -21.67
N ASP A 328 -34.18 -6.35 -21.93
CA ASP A 328 -33.57 -6.77 -23.19
C ASP A 328 -32.55 -7.88 -22.93
N VAL A 329 -32.98 -9.13 -23.09
CA VAL A 329 -32.16 -10.31 -22.79
C VAL A 329 -31.11 -10.51 -23.90
N THR A 330 -29.82 -10.41 -23.55
CA THR A 330 -28.74 -10.95 -24.39
C THR A 330 -28.65 -12.46 -24.22
N THR A 331 -28.13 -13.13 -25.25
CA THR A 331 -28.22 -14.58 -25.52
C THR A 331 -27.70 -15.54 -24.43
N ASP A 332 -26.88 -15.06 -23.48
CA ASP A 332 -26.27 -15.91 -22.44
C ASP A 332 -26.93 -15.80 -21.05
N GLY A 333 -27.93 -14.93 -20.87
CA GLY A 333 -28.69 -14.85 -19.62
C GLY A 333 -27.86 -14.51 -18.37
N ARG A 334 -26.69 -13.87 -18.55
CA ARG A 334 -25.87 -13.29 -17.47
C ARG A 334 -25.59 -11.83 -17.79
N ILE A 335 -25.43 -11.04 -16.75
CA ILE A 335 -25.09 -9.61 -16.83
C ILE A 335 -23.79 -9.38 -16.10
N GLU A 336 -22.93 -8.58 -16.71
CA GLU A 336 -21.67 -8.14 -16.13
C GLU A 336 -21.75 -6.64 -15.86
N ILE A 337 -21.51 -6.23 -14.61
CA ILE A 337 -21.42 -4.82 -14.24
C ILE A 337 -20.13 -4.56 -13.48
N PRO A 338 -19.50 -3.39 -13.62
CA PRO A 338 -18.36 -3.03 -12.79
C PRO A 338 -18.70 -3.03 -11.30
N LEU A 339 -17.83 -3.64 -10.50
CA LEU A 339 -17.98 -3.84 -9.06
C LEU A 339 -18.18 -2.52 -8.32
N TYR A 340 -17.49 -1.48 -8.76
CA TYR A 340 -17.61 -0.17 -8.16
C TYR A 340 -19.03 0.41 -8.14
N MET A 341 -19.90 -0.02 -9.07
CA MET A 341 -21.27 0.46 -9.14
C MET A 341 -22.09 0.10 -7.90
N LEU A 342 -21.75 -0.98 -7.19
CA LEU A 342 -22.41 -1.37 -5.93
C LEU A 342 -22.19 -0.36 -4.82
N PHE A 343 -21.17 0.48 -4.94
CA PHE A 343 -20.75 1.38 -3.89
C PHE A 343 -21.19 2.81 -4.15
N SER A 344 -21.41 3.52 -3.06
CA SER A 344 -21.51 4.96 -3.03
C SER A 344 -20.70 5.50 -1.85
N THR A 345 -20.03 6.62 -2.08
CA THR A 345 -19.38 7.38 -1.01
C THR A 345 -20.22 8.61 -0.70
N SER A 346 -20.60 8.78 0.56
CA SER A 346 -21.27 9.98 1.02
C SER A 346 -20.30 10.85 1.81
N SER A 347 -20.12 12.12 1.44
CA SER A 347 -19.48 13.10 2.33
C SER A 347 -20.39 13.32 3.54
N ARG A 348 -19.80 13.46 4.75
CA ARG A 348 -20.33 14.46 5.68
C ARG A 348 -20.26 15.81 4.94
N ARG A 349 -21.39 16.29 4.43
CA ARG A 349 -21.55 17.74 4.25
C ARG A 349 -21.43 18.33 5.66
N GLY A 350 -20.58 19.34 5.79
CA GLY A 350 -20.19 19.95 7.06
C GLY A 350 -21.32 20.61 7.83
#